data_AF-A0A317PJY1-F1
#
_entry.id   AF-A0A317PJY1-F1
#
_cell.length_a   1.000
_cell.length_b   1.000
_cell.length_c   1.000
_cell.angle_alpha   90.00
_cell.angle_beta   90.00
_cell.angle_gamma   90.00
#
_symmetry.space_group_name_H-M   'P 1'
#
loop_
_entity.id
_entity.type
_entity.pdbx_description
1 polymer ?
#
loop_
_entity_poly.entity_id
_entity_poly.type
_entity_poly.pdbx_seq_one_letter_code
_entity_poly.pdbx_strand_id
1 'polypeptide(L)'
;MTSISSLNNILQNLNSGISNSVTSTPVSPTGSSVQSSAGGVSSTKVSLSDDSRYQGLLSQIKANKVTSSGGYDTMSMSALENVFNNNLGNVNADFLNDKPDSTDPARLALASQASDYIKSLYQGSDQGKNPFDGLSRQTLSSIAYDKSGSFTSAERLAASLQMDAGDNNYRTSVNISTQGVISGNNDNFNIIDISSQLKIIDGMSDAEKSEKGITDDSIKQLQDKLKKLQSTDTDFQYTAKDYSNLVKAENTDLLIAKNNGNGNYTWATGSSADVFNDMVNENKKPATGSMLYIGS
;
A
#
# COMPACT_ATOMS: atom_id res chain seq x y z
N MET A 1 15.34 -4.88 -16.36
CA MET A 1 14.47 -3.73 -16.69
C MET A 1 13.44 -4.17 -17.74
N THR A 2 12.35 -4.81 -17.31
CA THR A 2 11.29 -5.34 -18.21
C THR A 2 9.94 -5.51 -17.47
N SER A 3 9.55 -4.62 -16.54
CA SER A 3 8.28 -4.78 -15.80
C SER A 3 7.20 -3.73 -16.06
N ILE A 4 7.46 -2.65 -16.82
CA ILE A 4 6.47 -1.58 -17.06
C ILE A 4 5.91 -1.61 -18.51
N SER A 5 6.68 -2.14 -19.46
CA SER A 5 6.34 -2.07 -20.90
C SER A 5 5.13 -2.92 -21.29
N SER A 6 4.86 -4.03 -20.60
CA SER A 6 3.74 -4.93 -20.95
C SER A 6 2.37 -4.41 -20.48
N LEU A 7 2.31 -3.62 -19.41
CA LEU A 7 1.05 -3.07 -18.91
C LEU A 7 0.56 -1.91 -19.79
N ASN A 8 1.48 -1.07 -20.27
CA ASN A 8 1.13 0.09 -21.11
C ASN A 8 0.65 -0.31 -22.52
N ASN A 9 1.18 -1.39 -23.10
CA ASN A 9 0.83 -1.79 -24.47
C ASN A 9 -0.59 -2.34 -24.62
N ILE A 10 -1.20 -2.84 -23.54
CA ILE A 10 -2.58 -3.35 -23.56
C ILE A 10 -3.57 -2.23 -23.20
N LEU A 11 -3.22 -1.35 -22.24
CA LEU A 11 -4.06 -0.22 -21.84
C LEU A 11 -4.14 0.89 -22.91
N GLN A 12 -3.08 1.13 -23.69
CA GLN A 12 -3.12 2.14 -24.76
C GLN A 12 -4.02 1.75 -25.94
N ASN A 13 -4.28 0.46 -26.16
CA ASN A 13 -5.15 0.01 -27.24
C ASN A 13 -6.66 0.15 -26.89
N LEU A 14 -7.00 0.43 -25.63
CA LEU A 14 -8.38 0.57 -25.16
C LEU A 14 -8.85 2.04 -25.12
N ASN A 15 -7.93 3.01 -25.20
CA ASN A 15 -8.23 4.44 -24.95
C ASN A 15 -8.59 5.26 -26.20
N SER A 16 -8.76 4.62 -27.37
CA SER A 16 -9.08 5.30 -28.64
C SER A 16 -10.58 5.47 -28.90
N GLY A 17 -11.43 5.29 -27.89
CA GLY A 17 -12.88 5.39 -28.06
C GLY A 17 -13.57 5.96 -26.83
N ILE A 18 -14.19 7.11 -27.04
CA ILE A 18 -15.28 7.72 -26.25
C ILE A 18 -14.86 8.87 -25.33
N SER A 19 -14.93 10.07 -25.91
CA SER A 19 -15.20 11.33 -25.22
C SER A 19 -16.66 11.35 -24.70
N ASN A 20 -16.89 11.82 -23.46
CA ASN A 20 -17.67 13.04 -23.20
C ASN A 20 -17.91 13.33 -21.71
N SER A 21 -17.93 14.65 -21.45
CA SER A 21 -18.23 15.42 -20.25
C SER A 21 -19.62 15.23 -19.66
N VAL A 22 -19.77 15.33 -18.32
CA VAL A 22 -20.83 16.15 -17.66
C VAL A 22 -20.38 16.60 -16.25
N THR A 23 -20.53 17.89 -15.99
CA THR A 23 -20.46 18.62 -14.71
C THR A 23 -21.83 18.65 -14.01
N SER A 24 -21.89 18.60 -12.67
CA SER A 24 -22.74 19.48 -11.84
C SER A 24 -22.60 19.25 -10.31
N THR A 25 -22.89 20.32 -9.59
CA THR A 25 -22.58 20.74 -8.21
C THR A 25 -23.52 20.24 -7.10
N PRO A 26 -23.19 20.47 -5.79
CA PRO A 26 -23.79 19.78 -4.65
C PRO A 26 -24.95 20.54 -3.98
N VAL A 27 -25.74 19.83 -3.16
CA VAL A 27 -26.75 20.42 -2.28
C VAL A 27 -26.74 19.74 -0.90
N SER A 28 -26.66 20.53 0.16
CA SER A 28 -26.88 20.12 1.56
C SER A 28 -28.28 20.53 2.03
N PRO A 29 -28.84 19.83 3.04
CA PRO A 29 -29.39 20.53 4.21
C PRO A 29 -29.02 19.81 5.53
N THR A 30 -28.42 20.48 6.52
CA THR A 30 -29.05 21.21 7.65
C THR A 30 -29.78 20.30 8.65
N GLY A 31 -29.38 20.44 9.92
CA GLY A 31 -29.65 19.50 11.00
C GLY A 31 -31.06 19.49 11.57
N SER A 32 -31.32 18.44 12.34
CA SER A 32 -32.33 18.42 13.40
C SER A 32 -31.96 17.34 14.42
N SER A 33 -31.79 17.77 15.66
CA SER A 33 -31.60 16.96 16.86
C SER A 33 -32.92 16.32 17.29
N VAL A 34 -32.94 15.01 17.54
CA VAL A 34 -33.99 14.37 18.36
C VAL A 34 -33.36 13.34 19.30
N GLN A 35 -33.60 13.58 20.58
CA GLN A 35 -33.28 12.74 21.73
C GLN A 35 -34.40 11.70 21.93
N SER A 36 -34.05 10.44 22.15
CA SER A 36 -35.03 9.43 22.60
C SER A 36 -34.40 8.33 23.48
N SER A 37 -34.87 8.33 24.73
CA SER A 37 -35.19 7.25 25.69
C SER A 37 -34.46 5.89 25.65
N ALA A 38 -34.01 5.50 26.85
CA ALA A 38 -33.47 4.20 27.20
C ALA A 38 -34.48 3.03 27.04
N GLY A 39 -34.00 1.93 26.45
CA GLY A 39 -34.57 0.59 26.51
C GLY A 39 -33.43 -0.43 26.43
N GLY A 40 -33.33 -1.33 27.41
CA GLY A 40 -32.21 -2.23 27.59
C GLY A 40 -32.07 -3.28 26.48
N VAL A 41 -30.93 -3.23 25.80
CA VAL A 41 -30.29 -4.36 25.12
C VAL A 41 -28.83 -4.30 25.53
N SER A 42 -28.25 -5.43 25.93
CA SER A 42 -26.81 -5.56 26.19
C SER A 42 -26.04 -5.49 24.87
N SER A 43 -26.07 -4.34 24.22
CA SER A 43 -25.04 -3.91 23.30
C SER A 43 -23.97 -3.21 24.13
N THR A 44 -22.70 -3.48 23.83
CA THR A 44 -21.58 -2.65 24.26
C THR A 44 -21.93 -1.20 23.93
N LYS A 45 -22.35 -0.44 24.95
CA LYS A 45 -22.62 0.99 24.81
C LYS A 45 -21.28 1.67 24.62
N VAL A 46 -20.85 1.78 23.36
CA VAL A 46 -19.86 2.79 23.00
C VAL A 46 -20.55 4.11 23.33
N SER A 47 -20.10 4.77 24.40
CA SER A 47 -20.65 6.06 24.76
C SER A 47 -20.31 7.04 23.63
N LEU A 48 -21.16 8.04 23.33
CA LEU A 48 -20.83 9.06 22.32
C LEU A 48 -19.46 9.74 22.60
N SER A 49 -19.00 9.71 23.86
CA SER A 49 -17.66 10.12 24.26
C SER A 49 -16.55 9.21 23.75
N ASP A 50 -16.74 7.89 23.69
CA ASP A 50 -15.71 6.96 23.20
C ASP A 50 -15.52 7.05 21.70
N ASP A 51 -16.60 7.19 20.92
CA ASP A 51 -16.49 7.48 19.48
C ASP A 51 -15.71 8.79 19.24
N SER A 52 -16.03 9.85 19.97
CA SER A 52 -15.31 11.12 19.88
C SER A 52 -13.83 10.98 20.25
N ARG A 53 -13.51 10.18 21.28
CA ARG A 53 -12.12 9.91 21.70
C ARG A 53 -11.39 9.08 20.65
N TYR A 54 -12.04 8.10 20.03
CA TYR A 54 -11.46 7.28 18.98
C TYR A 54 -11.14 8.10 17.73
N GLN A 55 -12.07 8.93 17.29
CA GLN A 55 -11.81 9.87 16.20
C GLN A 55 -10.70 10.86 16.56
N GLY A 56 -10.67 11.35 17.80
CA GLY A 56 -9.58 12.18 18.29
C GLY A 56 -8.20 11.51 18.24
N LEU A 57 -8.12 10.22 18.57
CA LEU A 57 -6.90 9.42 18.44
C LEU A 57 -6.48 9.29 16.97
N LEU A 58 -7.40 8.92 16.08
CA LEU A 58 -7.11 8.81 14.65
C LEU A 58 -6.67 10.13 14.04
N SER A 59 -7.30 11.25 14.42
CA SER A 59 -6.90 12.59 13.98
C SER A 59 -5.47 12.92 14.41
N GLN A 60 -5.07 12.56 15.63
CA GLN A 60 -3.70 12.78 16.08
C GLN A 60 -2.69 11.93 15.31
N ILE A 61 -3.02 10.68 14.98
CA ILE A 61 -2.15 9.82 14.18
C ILE A 61 -2.03 10.36 12.75
N LYS A 62 -3.15 10.75 12.13
CA LYS A 62 -3.21 11.30 10.76
C LYS A 62 -2.59 12.69 10.64
N ALA A 63 -2.37 13.38 11.76
CA ALA A 63 -1.67 14.66 11.81
C ALA A 63 -0.14 14.52 11.66
N ASN A 64 0.41 13.30 11.72
CA ASN A 64 1.81 13.07 11.41
C ASN A 64 2.06 13.34 9.92
N LYS A 65 2.63 14.51 9.61
CA LYS A 65 2.92 14.97 8.25
C LYS A 65 4.41 15.08 7.99
N VAL A 66 4.76 15.17 6.72
CA VAL A 66 6.11 15.37 6.21
C VAL A 66 6.25 16.79 5.68
N THR A 67 7.41 17.38 5.92
CA THR A 67 7.89 18.57 5.21
C THR A 67 8.71 18.10 4.02
N SER A 68 8.18 18.30 2.81
CA SER A 68 8.90 18.06 1.55
C SER A 68 9.16 19.39 0.85
N SER A 69 10.42 19.69 0.55
CA SER A 69 10.82 20.95 -0.10
C SER A 69 10.32 21.06 -1.55
N GLY A 70 10.15 19.91 -2.23
CA GLY A 70 9.68 19.84 -3.62
C GLY A 70 8.31 19.17 -3.79
N GLY A 71 7.63 18.83 -2.70
CA GLY A 71 6.33 18.13 -2.73
C GLY A 71 6.40 16.72 -3.34
N TYR A 72 7.58 16.10 -3.31
CA TYR A 72 7.82 14.76 -3.89
C TYR A 72 7.00 13.67 -3.17
N ASP A 73 6.74 13.87 -1.88
CA ASP A 73 6.01 12.98 -1.00
C ASP A 73 4.55 12.77 -1.41
N THR A 74 3.98 13.68 -2.20
CA THR A 74 2.58 13.62 -2.67
C THR A 74 2.45 13.29 -4.17
N MET A 75 3.56 13.11 -4.88
CA MET A 75 3.54 12.75 -6.31
C MET A 75 2.93 11.36 -6.54
N SER A 76 2.44 11.11 -7.75
CA SER A 76 2.15 9.73 -8.19
C SER A 76 3.41 8.88 -8.04
N MET A 77 3.24 7.60 -7.72
CA MET A 77 4.37 6.68 -7.57
C MET A 77 5.19 6.60 -8.86
N SER A 78 4.53 6.62 -10.03
CA SER A 78 5.20 6.68 -11.32
C SER A 78 6.07 7.94 -11.52
N ALA A 79 5.62 9.10 -11.05
CA ALA A 79 6.39 10.34 -11.12
C ALA A 79 7.57 10.32 -10.14
N LEU A 80 7.34 9.80 -8.93
CA LEU A 80 8.39 9.66 -7.91
C LEU A 80 9.47 8.66 -8.34
N GLU A 81 9.11 7.54 -8.97
CA GLU A 81 10.07 6.60 -9.57
C GLU A 81 10.86 7.24 -10.72
N ASN A 82 10.23 8.08 -11.53
CA ASN A 82 10.95 8.85 -12.56
C ASN A 82 11.95 9.83 -11.93
N VAL A 83 11.59 10.51 -10.84
CA VAL A 83 12.53 11.36 -10.09
C VAL A 83 13.70 10.53 -9.56
N PHE A 84 13.44 9.37 -8.95
CA PHE A 84 14.47 8.46 -8.47
C PHE A 84 15.42 8.00 -9.58
N ASN A 85 14.88 7.56 -10.72
CA ASN A 85 15.66 7.07 -11.86
C ASN A 85 16.46 8.17 -12.57
N ASN A 86 15.95 9.40 -12.61
CA ASN A 86 16.66 10.54 -13.18
C ASN A 86 17.76 11.08 -12.25
N ASN A 87 17.79 10.64 -10.99
CA ASN A 87 18.78 11.03 -9.97
C ASN A 87 19.68 9.87 -9.54
N LEU A 88 19.77 8.78 -10.32
CA LEU A 88 20.66 7.67 -10.00
C LEU A 88 22.10 8.16 -9.79
N GLY A 89 22.70 7.77 -8.67
CA GLY A 89 24.05 8.20 -8.27
C GLY A 89 24.12 9.53 -7.53
N ASN A 90 23.02 10.29 -7.44
CA ASN A 90 22.97 11.54 -6.68
C ASN A 90 22.45 11.32 -5.25
N VAL A 91 23.36 11.03 -4.32
CA VAL A 91 23.03 10.87 -2.89
C VAL A 91 22.52 12.14 -2.20
N ASN A 92 22.60 13.29 -2.87
CA ASN A 92 22.14 14.60 -2.39
C ASN A 92 20.85 15.07 -3.09
N ALA A 93 20.14 14.19 -3.81
CA ALA A 93 18.91 14.54 -4.49
C ALA A 93 17.84 15.07 -3.51
N ASP A 94 17.10 16.10 -3.91
CA ASP A 94 16.20 16.84 -3.02
C ASP A 94 15.10 15.99 -2.37
N PHE A 95 14.57 15.00 -3.11
CA PHE A 95 13.54 14.09 -2.58
C PHE A 95 14.04 13.23 -1.39
N LEU A 96 15.35 13.08 -1.21
CA LEU A 96 15.94 12.36 -0.06
C LEU A 96 16.00 13.23 1.21
N ASN A 97 15.71 14.53 1.10
CA ASN A 97 15.79 15.47 2.21
C ASN A 97 14.46 15.68 2.93
N ASP A 98 13.39 15.00 2.49
CA ASP A 98 12.09 14.99 3.16
C ASP A 98 12.23 14.56 4.63
N LYS A 99 11.55 15.28 5.53
CA LYS A 99 11.58 14.99 6.98
C LYS A 99 10.19 15.05 7.58
N PRO A 100 9.85 14.15 8.51
CA PRO A 100 8.59 14.25 9.24
C PRO A 100 8.60 15.52 10.12
N ASP A 101 7.46 16.20 10.19
CA ASP A 101 7.17 17.25 11.16
C ASP A 101 6.84 16.61 12.51
N SER A 102 7.86 16.02 13.13
CA SER A 102 7.72 15.26 14.36
C SER A 102 9.00 15.28 15.17
N THR A 103 8.86 15.35 16.49
CA THR A 103 9.95 15.16 17.45
C THR A 103 10.04 13.73 17.96
N ASP A 104 9.14 12.84 17.49
CA ASP A 104 9.12 11.44 17.90
C ASP A 104 10.35 10.70 17.33
N PRO A 105 11.19 10.08 18.19
CA PRO A 105 12.43 9.46 17.77
C PRO A 105 12.20 8.24 16.86
N ALA A 106 11.08 7.52 16.99
CA ALA A 106 10.77 6.41 16.10
C ALA A 106 10.46 6.93 14.70
N ARG A 107 9.62 7.97 14.59
CA ARG A 107 9.27 8.59 13.30
C ARG A 107 10.49 9.12 12.57
N LEU A 108 11.38 9.81 13.28
CA LEU A 108 12.64 10.32 12.73
C LEU A 108 13.56 9.19 12.28
N ALA A 109 13.64 8.11 13.06
CA ALA A 109 14.44 6.93 12.70
C ALA A 109 13.93 6.25 11.43
N LEU A 110 12.61 6.12 11.24
CA LEU A 110 12.05 5.54 10.00
C LEU A 110 12.47 6.35 8.76
N ALA A 111 12.32 7.67 8.82
CA ALA A 111 12.67 8.55 7.71
C ALA A 111 14.16 8.46 7.37
N SER A 112 15.03 8.44 8.39
CA SER A 112 16.47 8.26 8.20
C SER A 112 16.78 6.91 7.57
N GLN A 113 16.26 5.82 8.13
CA GLN A 113 16.52 4.46 7.63
C GLN A 113 16.08 4.29 6.17
N ALA A 114 14.92 4.82 5.80
CA ALA A 114 14.44 4.78 4.43
C ALA A 114 15.36 5.60 3.49
N SER A 115 15.71 6.84 3.85
CA SER A 115 16.66 7.66 3.09
C SER A 115 18.01 6.95 2.91
N ASP A 116 18.56 6.40 3.99
CA ASP A 116 19.86 5.74 3.98
C ASP A 116 19.84 4.46 3.14
N TYR A 117 18.74 3.70 3.18
CA TYR A 117 18.51 2.58 2.27
C TYR A 117 18.52 3.03 0.80
N ILE A 118 17.75 4.06 0.43
CA ILE A 118 17.73 4.56 -0.95
C ILE A 118 19.12 5.06 -1.39
N LYS A 119 19.85 5.75 -0.51
CA LYS A 119 21.24 6.18 -0.77
C LYS A 119 22.21 5.02 -0.92
N SER A 120 22.03 3.90 -0.20
CA SER A 120 22.92 2.75 -0.31
C SER A 120 22.79 2.07 -1.68
N LEU A 121 21.58 2.05 -2.25
CA LEU A 121 21.33 1.52 -3.59
C LEU A 121 22.12 2.28 -4.66
N TYR A 122 22.30 3.60 -4.52
CA TYR A 122 23.12 4.41 -5.44
C TYR A 122 24.60 4.09 -5.39
N GLN A 123 25.07 3.60 -4.26
CA GLN A 123 26.49 3.31 -4.02
C GLN A 123 26.84 1.86 -4.40
N GLY A 124 25.90 1.10 -4.99
CA GLY A 124 26.08 -0.32 -5.30
C GLY A 124 26.29 -1.17 -4.04
N SER A 125 25.77 -0.70 -2.91
CA SER A 125 26.02 -1.24 -1.59
C SER A 125 24.73 -1.79 -0.99
N ASP A 126 24.70 -3.10 -0.73
CA ASP A 126 23.58 -3.78 -0.05
C ASP A 126 23.60 -3.58 1.49
N GLN A 127 24.27 -2.53 1.97
CA GLN A 127 24.51 -2.32 3.40
C GLN A 127 23.29 -1.71 4.14
N GLY A 128 22.34 -1.13 3.42
CA GLY A 128 21.09 -0.62 3.99
C GLY A 128 20.01 -1.71 4.05
N LYS A 129 19.41 -1.94 5.22
CA LYS A 129 18.21 -2.78 5.33
C LYS A 129 16.98 -1.93 5.04
N ASN A 130 16.10 -2.42 4.16
CA ASN A 130 14.81 -1.79 3.93
C ASN A 130 13.97 -1.82 5.24
N PRO A 131 13.49 -0.66 5.75
CA PRO A 131 12.76 -0.60 7.02
C PRO A 131 11.40 -1.32 7.00
N PHE A 132 10.89 -1.66 5.80
CA PHE A 132 9.62 -2.33 5.59
C PHE A 132 9.76 -3.81 5.24
N ASP A 133 10.96 -4.36 5.37
CA ASP A 133 11.21 -5.80 5.21
C ASP A 133 10.26 -6.64 6.09
N GLY A 134 9.66 -7.67 5.49
CA GLY A 134 8.70 -8.55 6.15
C GLY A 134 7.25 -8.04 6.23
N LEU A 135 6.95 -6.80 5.82
CA LEU A 135 5.57 -6.33 5.70
C LEU A 135 4.84 -7.01 4.54
N SER A 136 3.51 -7.05 4.61
CA SER A 136 2.69 -7.62 3.55
C SER A 136 2.71 -6.76 2.29
N ARG A 137 2.53 -7.37 1.11
CA ARG A 137 2.44 -6.65 -0.17
C ARG A 137 1.39 -5.54 -0.12
N GLN A 138 0.22 -5.82 0.44
CA GLN A 138 -0.84 -4.82 0.57
C GLN A 138 -0.48 -3.66 1.50
N THR A 139 0.27 -3.91 2.58
CA THR A 139 0.80 -2.84 3.44
C THR A 139 1.82 -1.99 2.69
N LEU A 140 2.75 -2.63 1.98
CA LEU A 140 3.75 -1.93 1.17
C LEU A 140 3.10 -1.07 0.08
N SER A 141 2.08 -1.61 -0.58
CA SER A 141 1.25 -0.88 -1.55
C SER A 141 0.57 0.33 -0.91
N SER A 142 -0.02 0.16 0.28
CA SER A 142 -0.66 1.26 1.00
C SER A 142 0.32 2.39 1.33
N ILE A 143 1.56 2.06 1.69
CA ILE A 143 2.62 3.04 1.97
C ILE A 143 3.11 3.70 0.67
N ALA A 144 3.47 2.92 -0.35
CA ALA A 144 4.04 3.44 -1.59
C ALA A 144 3.08 4.39 -2.32
N TYR A 145 1.78 4.07 -2.33
CA TYR A 145 0.75 4.87 -3.01
C TYR A 145 0.05 5.88 -2.09
N ASP A 146 0.49 6.05 -0.83
CA ASP A 146 -0.02 7.11 0.04
C ASP A 146 0.44 8.48 -0.46
N LYS A 147 -0.52 9.29 -0.92
CA LYS A 147 -0.30 10.68 -1.34
C LYS A 147 -0.79 11.70 -0.32
N SER A 148 -0.99 11.28 0.93
CA SER A 148 -1.52 12.13 2.00
C SER A 148 -0.46 13.04 2.63
N GLY A 149 0.82 12.85 2.29
CA GLY A 149 1.96 13.56 2.89
C GLY A 149 2.33 13.05 4.29
N SER A 150 1.92 11.82 4.65
CA SER A 150 2.25 11.22 5.95
C SER A 150 3.59 10.46 5.91
N PHE A 151 3.99 10.02 4.72
CA PHE A 151 5.24 9.30 4.45
C PHE A 151 6.20 10.17 3.63
N THR A 152 7.50 10.03 3.87
CA THR A 152 8.52 10.72 3.07
C THR A 152 8.64 10.07 1.69
N SER A 153 9.20 10.79 0.72
CA SER A 153 9.50 10.22 -0.60
C SER A 153 10.39 8.98 -0.51
N ALA A 154 11.39 9.00 0.38
CA ALA A 154 12.28 7.86 0.60
C ALA A 154 11.55 6.65 1.19
N GLU A 155 10.60 6.85 2.10
CA GLU A 155 9.76 5.77 2.64
C GLU A 155 8.86 5.16 1.57
N ARG A 156 8.19 6.00 0.77
CA ARG A 156 7.34 5.53 -0.33
C ARG A 156 8.14 4.73 -1.35
N LEU A 157 9.34 5.19 -1.72
CA LEU A 157 10.26 4.47 -2.60
C LEU A 157 10.75 3.16 -1.98
N ALA A 158 11.12 3.15 -0.70
CA ALA A 158 11.55 1.94 -0.02
C ALA A 158 10.42 0.90 0.00
N ALA A 159 9.17 1.31 0.25
CA ALA A 159 8.02 0.43 0.18
C ALA A 159 7.77 -0.10 -1.25
N SER A 160 7.86 0.76 -2.27
CA SER A 160 7.72 0.36 -3.68
C SER A 160 8.76 -0.69 -4.08
N LEU A 161 10.04 -0.46 -3.72
CA LEU A 161 11.13 -1.40 -4.02
C LEU A 161 10.97 -2.75 -3.31
N GLN A 162 10.53 -2.74 -2.05
CA GLN A 162 10.24 -3.98 -1.31
C GLN A 162 9.06 -4.74 -1.94
N MET A 163 8.02 -4.01 -2.36
CA MET A 163 6.86 -4.58 -3.05
C MET A 163 7.28 -5.22 -4.38
N ASP A 164 8.07 -4.51 -5.19
CA ASP A 164 8.59 -4.99 -6.47
C ASP A 164 9.50 -6.22 -6.31
N ALA A 165 10.34 -6.26 -5.28
CA ALA A 165 11.16 -7.42 -4.97
C ALA A 165 10.28 -8.65 -4.68
N GLY A 166 9.22 -8.49 -3.88
CA GLY A 166 8.23 -9.54 -3.63
C GLY A 166 7.52 -9.99 -4.90
N ASP A 167 7.05 -9.04 -5.71
CA ASP A 167 6.31 -9.29 -6.94
C ASP A 167 7.19 -10.06 -7.95
N ASN A 168 8.47 -9.71 -8.04
CA ASN A 168 9.45 -10.40 -8.89
C ASN A 168 9.76 -11.81 -8.39
N ASN A 169 9.91 -12.01 -7.07
CA ASN A 169 10.11 -13.33 -6.48
C ASN A 169 8.92 -14.24 -6.75
N TYR A 170 7.70 -13.71 -6.60
CA TYR A 170 6.47 -14.42 -6.93
C TYR A 170 6.44 -14.85 -8.40
N ARG A 171 6.61 -13.90 -9.34
CA ARG A 171 6.60 -14.18 -10.78
C ARG A 171 7.70 -15.18 -11.20
N THR A 172 8.88 -15.08 -10.59
CA THR A 172 9.98 -16.03 -10.82
C THR A 172 9.58 -17.44 -10.37
N SER A 173 8.96 -17.56 -9.20
CA SER A 173 8.50 -18.85 -8.68
C SER A 173 7.39 -19.47 -9.53
N VAL A 174 6.48 -18.65 -10.08
CA VAL A 174 5.48 -19.08 -11.07
C VAL A 174 6.20 -19.61 -12.31
N ASN A 175 7.08 -18.82 -12.93
CA ASN A 175 7.80 -19.20 -14.15
C ASN A 175 8.54 -20.54 -13.98
N ILE A 176 9.31 -20.70 -12.89
CA ILE A 176 10.03 -21.95 -12.59
C ILE A 176 9.04 -23.13 -12.51
N SER A 177 7.90 -22.96 -11.85
CA SER A 177 6.92 -24.03 -11.68
C SER A 177 6.15 -24.38 -12.96
N THR A 178 6.09 -23.48 -13.94
CA THR A 178 5.28 -23.63 -15.15
C THR A 178 6.09 -23.71 -16.44
N GLN A 179 7.42 -23.69 -16.36
CA GLN A 179 8.33 -23.60 -17.52
C GLN A 179 8.08 -24.71 -18.57
N GLY A 180 7.75 -25.93 -18.14
CA GLY A 180 7.47 -27.06 -19.02
C GLY A 180 6.09 -27.05 -19.69
N VAL A 181 5.18 -26.17 -19.26
CA VAL A 181 3.79 -26.13 -19.73
C VAL A 181 3.54 -24.94 -20.69
N ILE A 182 4.33 -23.88 -20.54
CA ILE A 182 4.20 -22.63 -21.32
C ILE A 182 4.72 -22.78 -22.76
N SER A 183 5.66 -23.69 -23.02
CA SER A 183 6.45 -23.74 -24.25
C SER A 183 5.72 -24.26 -25.50
N GLY A 184 4.43 -24.62 -25.42
CA GLY A 184 3.69 -25.19 -26.55
C GLY A 184 2.24 -24.74 -26.73
N ASN A 185 1.66 -23.98 -25.79
CA ASN A 185 0.25 -23.57 -25.85
C ASN A 185 0.06 -22.14 -25.31
N ASN A 186 -0.39 -21.23 -26.18
CA ASN A 186 -0.67 -19.84 -25.84
C ASN A 186 -1.79 -19.71 -24.79
N ASP A 187 -2.76 -20.64 -24.76
CA ASP A 187 -3.84 -20.62 -23.78
C ASP A 187 -3.34 -21.00 -22.38
N ASN A 188 -2.44 -21.98 -22.27
CA ASN A 188 -1.79 -22.30 -20.99
C ASN A 188 -1.02 -21.10 -20.44
N PHE A 189 -0.26 -20.43 -21.30
CA PHE A 189 0.42 -19.19 -20.93
C PHE A 189 -0.56 -18.13 -20.43
N ASN A 190 -1.66 -17.89 -21.17
CA ASN A 190 -2.67 -16.91 -20.79
C ASN A 190 -3.35 -17.25 -19.47
N ILE A 191 -3.67 -18.53 -19.21
CA ILE A 191 -4.26 -18.99 -17.95
C ILE A 191 -3.31 -18.69 -16.79
N ILE A 192 -2.03 -19.03 -16.93
CA ILE A 192 -1.01 -18.80 -15.89
C ILE A 192 -0.81 -17.30 -15.64
N ASP A 193 -0.68 -16.52 -16.71
CA ASP A 193 -0.46 -15.08 -16.65
C ASP A 193 -1.64 -14.36 -15.99
N ILE A 194 -2.87 -14.60 -16.44
CA ILE A 194 -4.07 -13.98 -15.84
C ILE A 194 -4.24 -14.40 -14.39
N SER A 195 -4.06 -15.68 -14.05
CA SER A 195 -4.14 -16.17 -12.67
C SER A 195 -3.13 -15.47 -11.76
N SER A 196 -1.91 -15.26 -12.26
CA SER A 196 -0.84 -14.59 -11.53
C SER A 196 -1.09 -13.09 -11.38
N GLN A 197 -1.66 -12.44 -12.40
CA GLN A 197 -2.05 -11.03 -12.34
C GLN A 197 -3.17 -10.81 -11.32
N LEU A 198 -4.22 -11.63 -11.35
CA LEU A 198 -5.30 -11.57 -10.36
C LEU A 198 -4.76 -11.74 -8.94
N LYS A 199 -3.80 -12.66 -8.73
CA LYS A 199 -3.15 -12.86 -7.43
C LYS A 199 -2.42 -11.61 -6.93
N ILE A 200 -1.75 -10.87 -7.81
CA ILE A 200 -1.06 -9.63 -7.43
C ILE A 200 -2.08 -8.52 -7.15
N ILE A 201 -3.15 -8.43 -7.95
CA ILE A 201 -4.26 -7.47 -7.77
C ILE A 201 -4.93 -7.65 -6.40
N ASP A 202 -5.09 -8.88 -5.92
CA ASP A 202 -5.63 -9.18 -4.58
C ASP A 202 -4.82 -8.49 -3.46
N GLY A 203 -3.51 -8.28 -3.66
CA GLY A 203 -2.62 -7.61 -2.71
C GLY A 203 -2.38 -6.14 -3.00
N MET A 204 -3.15 -5.48 -3.88
CA MET A 204 -3.05 -4.04 -4.14
C MET A 204 -3.93 -3.26 -3.17
N SER A 205 -3.42 -2.12 -2.70
CA SER A 205 -4.24 -1.09 -2.05
C SER A 205 -5.18 -0.43 -3.05
N ASP A 206 -6.24 0.23 -2.56
CA ASP A 206 -7.15 0.98 -3.41
C ASP A 206 -6.46 2.16 -4.11
N ALA A 207 -5.47 2.75 -3.45
CA ALA A 207 -4.64 3.80 -4.03
C ALA A 207 -3.79 3.30 -5.21
N GLU A 208 -3.17 2.11 -5.08
CA GLU A 208 -2.45 1.47 -6.19
C GLU A 208 -3.38 1.15 -7.36
N LYS A 209 -4.54 0.52 -7.08
CA LYS A 209 -5.52 0.18 -8.12
C LYS A 209 -5.99 1.43 -8.86
N SER A 210 -6.37 2.47 -8.12
CA SER A 210 -6.82 3.76 -8.67
C SER A 210 -5.74 4.39 -9.57
N GLU A 211 -4.50 4.45 -9.11
CA GLU A 211 -3.41 5.05 -9.87
C GLU A 211 -3.03 4.23 -11.12
N LYS A 212 -3.17 2.90 -11.06
CA LYS A 212 -2.96 2.00 -12.20
C LYS A 212 -4.17 1.89 -13.14
N GLY A 213 -5.29 2.54 -12.82
CA GLY A 213 -6.53 2.44 -13.60
C GLY A 213 -7.19 1.05 -13.55
N ILE A 214 -6.93 0.28 -12.48
CA ILE A 214 -7.53 -1.04 -12.26
C ILE A 214 -8.90 -0.83 -11.63
N THR A 215 -9.94 -1.19 -12.38
CA THR A 215 -11.35 -1.11 -11.96
C THR A 215 -11.93 -2.48 -11.68
N ASP A 216 -13.02 -2.55 -10.93
CA ASP A 216 -13.76 -3.80 -10.70
C ASP A 216 -14.20 -4.45 -12.02
N ASP A 217 -14.58 -3.65 -13.02
CA ASP A 217 -14.90 -4.14 -14.36
C ASP A 217 -13.69 -4.81 -15.03
N SER A 218 -12.50 -4.21 -14.93
CA SER A 218 -11.27 -4.80 -15.50
C SER A 218 -10.90 -6.12 -14.79
N ILE A 219 -11.07 -6.18 -13.47
CA ILE A 219 -10.86 -7.40 -12.66
C ILE A 219 -11.85 -8.47 -13.09
N LYS A 220 -13.12 -8.12 -13.24
CA LYS A 220 -14.18 -9.03 -13.69
C LYS A 220 -13.91 -9.54 -15.11
N GLN A 221 -13.44 -8.70 -16.01
CA GLN A 221 -13.05 -9.11 -17.36
C GLN A 221 -11.91 -10.13 -17.34
N LEU A 222 -10.90 -9.93 -16.49
CA LEU A 222 -9.82 -10.90 -16.30
C LEU A 222 -10.34 -12.24 -15.76
N GLN A 223 -11.22 -12.20 -14.76
CA GLN A 223 -11.85 -13.40 -14.18
C GLN A 223 -12.71 -14.15 -15.22
N ASP A 224 -13.54 -13.43 -15.97
CA ASP A 224 -14.40 -14.00 -17.03
C ASP A 224 -13.55 -14.63 -18.14
N LYS A 225 -12.45 -13.97 -18.54
CA LYS A 225 -11.49 -14.50 -19.52
C LYS A 225 -10.79 -15.76 -19.01
N LEU A 226 -10.33 -15.76 -17.76
CA LEU A 226 -9.70 -16.92 -17.11
C LEU A 226 -10.66 -18.11 -17.09
N LYS A 227 -11.90 -17.89 -16.64
CA LYS A 227 -12.94 -18.91 -16.61
C LYS A 227 -13.23 -19.50 -17.99
N LYS A 228 -13.30 -18.65 -19.02
CA LYS A 228 -13.51 -19.10 -20.41
C LYS A 228 -12.37 -20.00 -20.89
N LEU A 229 -11.12 -19.59 -20.68
CA LEU A 229 -9.94 -20.37 -21.07
C LEU A 229 -9.92 -21.73 -20.36
N GLN A 230 -10.13 -21.75 -19.04
CA GLN A 230 -10.19 -22.97 -18.23
C GLN A 230 -11.38 -23.88 -18.53
N SER A 231 -12.47 -23.35 -19.12
CA SER A 231 -13.59 -24.17 -19.58
C SER A 231 -13.38 -24.78 -20.96
N THR A 232 -12.47 -24.22 -21.74
CA THR A 232 -12.18 -24.66 -23.11
C THR A 232 -11.06 -25.72 -23.12
N ASP A 233 -10.10 -25.60 -22.22
CA ASP A 233 -9.03 -26.57 -22.00
C ASP A 233 -9.30 -27.36 -20.71
N THR A 234 -9.85 -28.57 -20.84
CA THR A 234 -10.15 -29.43 -19.68
C THR A 234 -8.91 -30.12 -19.12
N ASP A 235 -7.83 -30.18 -19.89
CA ASP A 235 -6.63 -30.96 -19.57
C ASP A 235 -5.60 -30.11 -18.82
N PHE A 236 -5.67 -28.78 -18.97
CA PHE A 236 -4.84 -27.85 -18.21
C PHE A 236 -5.66 -26.95 -17.29
N GLN A 237 -5.53 -27.19 -15.99
CA GLN A 237 -6.03 -26.31 -14.94
C GLN A 237 -4.87 -25.78 -14.10
N TYR A 238 -4.89 -24.47 -13.86
CA TYR A 238 -3.89 -23.82 -13.03
C TYR A 238 -4.57 -22.97 -11.95
N THR A 239 -4.05 -23.09 -10.75
CA THR A 239 -4.36 -22.19 -9.64
C THR A 239 -3.10 -21.39 -9.36
N ALA A 240 -3.25 -20.07 -9.23
CA ALA A 240 -2.15 -19.18 -8.91
C ALA A 240 -1.39 -19.68 -7.67
N LYS A 241 -0.06 -19.75 -7.76
CA LYS A 241 0.78 -20.07 -6.62
C LYS A 241 0.50 -19.10 -5.46
N ASP A 242 0.74 -19.55 -4.24
CA ASP A 242 0.71 -18.69 -3.08
C ASP A 242 1.78 -17.60 -3.16
N TYR A 243 1.37 -16.39 -2.80
CA TYR A 243 2.24 -15.25 -2.60
C TYR A 243 2.38 -15.04 -1.09
N SER A 244 3.57 -15.31 -0.55
CA SER A 244 3.85 -15.15 0.88
C SER A 244 3.62 -13.70 1.34
N ASN A 245 2.83 -13.52 2.41
CA ASN A 245 2.47 -12.21 2.96
C ASN A 245 1.78 -11.28 1.94
N LEU A 246 0.91 -11.79 1.09
CA LEU A 246 0.20 -10.99 0.09
C LEU A 246 -0.70 -9.91 0.72
N VAL A 247 -1.65 -10.35 1.55
CA VAL A 247 -2.68 -9.50 2.16
C VAL A 247 -2.25 -9.16 3.59
N LYS A 248 -2.56 -7.95 4.06
CA LYS A 248 -2.32 -7.58 5.47
C LYS A 248 -3.22 -8.40 6.40
N ALA A 249 -2.82 -8.55 7.66
CA ALA A 249 -3.67 -9.20 8.65
C ALA A 249 -4.98 -8.40 8.84
N GLU A 250 -6.08 -9.09 9.13
CA GLU A 250 -7.36 -8.45 9.40
C GLU A 250 -7.25 -7.43 10.53
N ASN A 251 -8.07 -6.38 10.46
CA ASN A 251 -8.13 -5.30 11.45
C ASN A 251 -6.82 -4.52 11.66
N THR A 252 -5.89 -4.56 10.70
CA THR A 252 -4.68 -3.74 10.73
C THR A 252 -4.78 -2.50 9.83
N ASP A 253 -4.68 -1.33 10.46
CA ASP A 253 -4.82 -0.01 9.85
C ASP A 253 -3.74 0.98 10.33
N LEU A 254 -2.84 0.53 11.20
CA LEU A 254 -1.68 1.29 11.68
C LEU A 254 -0.38 0.60 11.33
N LEU A 255 0.64 1.39 11.05
CA LEU A 255 2.04 1.03 11.13
C LEU A 255 2.59 1.56 12.47
N ILE A 256 3.08 0.66 13.33
CA ILE A 256 3.47 0.97 14.70
C ILE A 256 4.95 0.64 14.90
N ALA A 257 5.69 1.58 15.48
CA ALA A 257 7.08 1.37 15.83
C ALA A 257 7.24 0.42 17.03
N LYS A 258 8.19 -0.50 16.91
CA LYS A 258 8.66 -1.38 17.97
C LYS A 258 10.10 -1.03 18.30
N ASN A 259 10.37 -0.68 19.56
CA ASN A 259 11.72 -0.39 20.04
C ASN A 259 12.43 -1.71 20.34
N ASN A 260 13.55 -1.97 19.66
CA ASN A 260 14.34 -3.20 19.81
C ASN A 260 15.48 -3.05 20.84
N GLY A 261 15.52 -1.95 21.59
CA GLY A 261 16.65 -1.54 22.41
C GLY A 261 17.63 -0.65 21.64
N ASN A 262 18.50 0.06 22.38
CA ASN A 262 19.56 0.93 21.83
C ASN A 262 19.11 2.06 20.89
N GLY A 263 17.82 2.44 20.91
CA GLY A 263 17.29 3.48 20.04
C GLY A 263 16.97 3.01 18.60
N ASN A 264 17.01 1.70 18.35
CA ASN A 264 16.65 1.12 17.06
C ASN A 264 15.17 0.74 17.02
N TYR A 265 14.52 1.01 15.89
CA TYR A 265 13.10 0.73 15.68
C TYR A 265 12.90 -0.23 14.52
N THR A 266 11.96 -1.16 14.67
CA THR A 266 11.33 -1.90 13.57
C THR A 266 9.86 -1.50 13.49
N TRP A 267 9.23 -1.78 12.35
CA TRP A 267 7.85 -1.40 12.11
C TRP A 267 7.01 -2.63 11.82
N ALA A 268 5.82 -2.67 12.43
CA ALA A 268 4.86 -3.74 12.25
C ALA A 268 3.47 -3.15 12.11
N THR A 269 2.56 -3.92 11.51
CA THR A 269 1.16 -3.53 11.46
C THR A 269 0.48 -3.72 12.81
N GLY A 270 -0.55 -2.92 13.08
CA GLY A 270 -1.38 -3.00 14.28
C GLY A 270 -2.76 -2.39 14.06
N SER A 271 -3.62 -2.49 15.07
CA SER A 271 -5.00 -2.01 15.03
C SER A 271 -5.18 -0.73 15.84
N SER A 272 -5.78 0.29 15.23
CA SER A 272 -6.18 1.51 15.93
C SER A 272 -7.28 1.23 16.97
N ALA A 273 -8.12 0.23 16.74
CA ALA A 273 -9.13 -0.21 17.70
C ALA A 273 -8.47 -0.81 18.94
N ASP A 274 -7.45 -1.64 18.78
CA ASP A 274 -6.70 -2.20 19.93
C ASP A 274 -5.97 -1.10 20.71
N VAL A 275 -5.30 -0.18 20.01
CA VAL A 275 -4.65 0.99 20.63
C VAL A 275 -5.66 1.86 21.39
N PHE A 276 -6.87 2.01 20.85
CA PHE A 276 -7.95 2.73 21.51
C PHE A 276 -8.46 2.00 22.75
N ASN A 277 -8.65 0.68 22.67
CA ASN A 277 -9.03 -0.13 23.81
C ASN A 277 -8.00 -0.03 24.95
N ASP A 278 -6.71 -0.04 24.61
CA ASP A 278 -5.65 0.21 25.60
C ASP A 278 -5.77 1.60 26.22
N MET A 279 -6.06 2.64 25.42
CA MET A 279 -6.29 3.99 25.94
C MET A 279 -7.49 4.07 26.88
N VAL A 280 -8.60 3.40 26.55
CA VAL A 280 -9.82 3.41 27.36
C VAL A 280 -9.61 2.67 28.68
N ASN A 281 -8.86 1.57 28.66
CA ASN A 281 -8.56 0.77 29.85
C ASN A 281 -7.37 1.28 30.66
N GLU A 282 -6.85 2.47 30.34
CA GLU A 282 -5.66 3.07 30.98
C GLU A 282 -4.40 2.19 30.87
N ASN A 283 -4.37 1.28 29.91
CA ASN A 283 -3.20 0.50 29.56
C ASN A 283 -2.17 1.38 28.83
N LYS A 284 -0.91 0.94 28.86
CA LYS A 284 0.16 1.62 28.14
C LYS A 284 -0.02 1.46 26.64
N LYS A 285 -0.31 2.56 25.95
CA LYS A 285 -0.35 2.63 24.48
C LYS A 285 0.94 3.23 23.89
N PRO A 286 1.26 2.98 22.62
CA PRO A 286 2.31 3.70 21.90
C PRO A 286 2.05 5.22 21.82
N ALA A 287 3.14 5.99 21.68
CA ALA A 287 3.04 7.41 21.36
C ALA A 287 2.44 7.60 19.96
N THR A 288 1.63 8.64 19.76
CA THR A 288 0.99 8.91 18.46
C THR A 288 1.99 9.22 17.36
N GLY A 289 3.13 9.84 17.69
CA GLY A 289 4.24 10.03 16.75
C GLY A 289 4.90 8.71 16.29
N SER A 290 4.84 7.67 17.11
CA SER A 290 5.35 6.33 16.80
C SER A 290 4.35 5.48 15.98
N MET A 291 3.29 6.10 15.45
CA MET A 291 2.24 5.44 14.67
C MET A 291 1.98 6.20 13.37
N LEU A 292 1.77 5.46 12.29
CA LEU A 292 1.33 6.01 11.00
C LEU A 292 0.06 5.29 10.57
N TYR A 293 -0.87 6.05 10.03
CA TYR A 293 -2.10 5.49 9.51
C TYR A 293 -1.85 4.90 8.12
N ILE A 294 -2.25 3.64 7.92
CA ILE A 294 -2.14 2.90 6.65
C ILE A 294 -3.50 2.32 6.22
N GLY A 295 -4.58 2.74 6.89
CA GLY A 295 -5.94 2.30 6.58
C GLY A 295 -6.43 2.92 5.27
N SER A 296 -6.22 2.21 4.17
CA SER A 296 -7.20 2.16 3.08
C SER A 296 -7.89 0.80 3.15
#